data_AF-A0A2D4WUD3-F1
#
_entry.id   AF-A0A2D4WUD3-F1
#
_cell.length_a   1.000
_cell.length_b   1.000
_cell.length_c   1.000
_cell.angle_alpha   90.00
_cell.angle_beta   90.00
_cell.angle_gamma   90.00
#
_symmetry.space_group_name_H-M   'P 1'
#
loop_
_entity.id
_entity.type
_entity.pdbx_description
1 polymer ?
#
loop_
_entity_poly.entity_id
_entity_poly.type
_entity_poly.pdbx_seq_one_letter_code
_entity_poly.pdbx_strand_id
1 'polypeptide(L)'
;MPHHSSSAALFCFALLAGGAFTAAASAQVTFNFTNSGQQLGDDFSHSVAVGDLDGDGDLDAWVANDGEPNTMWTNVVQGACCTEGACLQLDYQSCTKIGGTYLGGDCASVDCDDSQSLGACCVESGCDQVTQTTCDKFGGIWLEGGACDDCPKNCRADLNHDGNVDGQDLAIILSDWGLPCGE
;
A
#
# COMPACT_ATOMS: atom_id res chain seq x y z
N MET A 1 16.24 -25.60 56.21
CA MET A 1 15.23 -24.84 56.98
C MET A 1 14.52 -23.91 56.02
N PRO A 2 13.22 -24.11 55.73
CA PRO A 2 12.35 -23.00 55.38
C PRO A 2 11.26 -22.89 56.44
N HIS A 3 11.28 -21.79 57.19
CA HIS A 3 10.11 -21.28 57.88
C HIS A 3 9.62 -20.08 57.07
N HIS A 4 8.43 -20.19 56.50
CA HIS A 4 7.39 -19.21 56.78
C HIS A 4 6.02 -19.85 56.60
N SER A 5 5.28 -19.83 57.71
CA SER A 5 3.89 -20.19 57.86
C SER A 5 3.06 -18.92 57.76
N SER A 6 1.95 -18.95 57.02
CA SER A 6 0.69 -18.39 57.51
C SER A 6 -0.49 -19.02 56.78
N SER A 7 -1.28 -19.70 57.59
CA SER A 7 -2.55 -20.34 57.27
C SER A 7 -3.63 -19.31 56.90
N ALA A 8 -4.47 -19.65 55.93
CA ALA A 8 -5.85 -19.19 55.87
C ALA A 8 -6.72 -20.40 55.55
N ALA A 9 -7.31 -21.00 56.58
CA ALA A 9 -8.39 -21.97 56.41
C ALA A 9 -9.72 -21.22 56.44
N LEU A 10 -10.57 -21.40 55.43
CA LEU A 10 -12.01 -21.22 55.61
C LEU A 10 -12.74 -22.18 54.65
N PHE A 11 -13.08 -23.35 55.19
CA PHE A 11 -14.19 -24.15 54.67
C PHE A 11 -15.48 -23.52 55.21
N CYS A 12 -16.42 -23.13 54.34
CA CYS A 12 -17.80 -22.94 54.78
C CYS A 12 -18.81 -23.08 53.62
N PHE A 13 -19.68 -24.08 53.83
CA PHE A 13 -21.04 -24.25 53.34
C PHE A 13 -21.36 -24.48 51.85
N ALA A 14 -21.93 -25.66 51.62
CA ALA A 14 -22.67 -26.06 50.45
C ALA A 14 -23.83 -25.08 50.13
N LEU A 15 -24.01 -24.79 48.84
CA LEU A 15 -25.31 -24.40 48.30
C LEU A 15 -25.65 -25.36 47.15
N LEU A 16 -26.63 -26.23 47.41
CA LEU A 16 -27.42 -26.89 46.38
C LEU A 16 -28.39 -25.85 45.79
N ALA A 17 -28.24 -25.51 44.51
CA ALA A 17 -29.33 -25.29 43.55
C ALA A 17 -28.81 -24.59 42.27
N GLY A 18 -29.01 -25.24 41.13
CA GLY A 18 -29.42 -24.56 39.90
C GLY A 18 -28.47 -23.53 39.31
N GLY A 19 -27.29 -23.95 38.87
CA GLY A 19 -26.49 -23.18 37.93
C GLY A 19 -25.81 -24.16 37.00
N ALA A 20 -26.27 -24.25 35.75
CA ALA A 20 -25.53 -24.98 34.74
C ALA A 20 -24.13 -24.38 34.68
N PHE A 21 -23.11 -25.15 35.08
CA PHE A 21 -21.75 -24.86 34.68
C PHE A 21 -21.73 -25.04 33.16
N THR A 22 -21.99 -23.96 32.44
CA THR A 22 -21.68 -23.90 31.02
C THR A 22 -20.17 -24.05 30.96
N ALA A 23 -19.69 -25.26 30.63
CA ALA A 23 -18.32 -25.43 30.18
C ALA A 23 -18.14 -24.39 29.07
N ALA A 24 -17.33 -23.36 29.32
CA ALA A 24 -16.83 -22.56 28.23
C ALA A 24 -16.06 -23.54 27.35
N ALA A 25 -16.66 -23.93 26.23
CA ALA A 25 -15.95 -24.67 25.21
C ALA A 25 -14.70 -23.83 24.93
N SER A 26 -13.52 -24.38 25.27
CA SER A 26 -12.28 -23.70 24.95
C SER A 26 -12.32 -23.46 23.45
N ALA A 27 -12.30 -22.21 23.01
CA ALA A 27 -12.06 -21.91 21.62
C ALA A 27 -10.72 -22.56 21.28
N GLN A 28 -10.75 -23.71 20.60
CA GLN A 28 -9.53 -24.34 20.13
C GLN A 28 -9.00 -23.40 19.06
N VAL A 29 -7.89 -22.73 19.37
CA VAL A 29 -7.13 -22.01 18.35
C VAL A 29 -6.46 -23.08 17.50
N THR A 30 -7.05 -23.35 16.34
CA THR A 30 -6.45 -24.26 15.37
C THR A 30 -5.27 -23.54 14.72
N PHE A 31 -4.06 -23.91 15.12
CA PHE A 31 -2.85 -23.50 14.43
C PHE A 31 -2.62 -24.45 13.26
N ASN A 32 -2.62 -23.91 12.04
CA ASN A 32 -2.27 -24.66 10.85
C ASN A 32 -0.77 -24.47 10.58
N PHE A 33 -0.03 -25.57 10.51
CA PHE A 33 1.32 -25.55 9.99
C PHE A 33 1.26 -25.68 8.47
N THR A 34 1.81 -24.69 7.76
CA THR A 34 1.92 -24.67 6.31
C THR A 34 3.39 -24.76 5.93
N ASN A 35 3.75 -25.69 5.05
CA ASN A 35 5.08 -25.74 4.47
C ASN A 35 5.21 -24.62 3.42
N SER A 36 6.20 -23.74 3.58
CA SER A 36 6.47 -22.63 2.64
C SER A 36 7.06 -23.10 1.31
N GLY A 37 7.56 -24.34 1.24
CA GLY A 37 8.28 -24.87 0.09
C GLY A 37 9.75 -24.45 0.04
N GLN A 38 10.23 -23.66 1.01
CA GLN A 38 11.63 -23.23 1.10
C GLN A 38 12.55 -24.43 1.39
N GLN A 39 13.65 -24.53 0.65
CA GLN A 39 14.69 -25.54 0.87
C GLN A 39 15.80 -24.95 1.75
N LEU A 40 16.12 -25.60 2.86
CA LEU A 40 17.07 -25.13 3.88
C LEU A 40 18.20 -26.15 4.09
N GLY A 41 19.07 -26.30 3.09
CA GLY A 41 20.24 -27.20 3.14
C GLY A 41 19.90 -28.68 3.37
N ASP A 42 20.93 -29.53 3.42
CA ASP A 42 20.80 -30.98 3.66
C ASP A 42 21.89 -31.57 4.58
N ASP A 43 22.60 -30.71 5.32
CA ASP A 43 23.67 -31.11 6.23
C ASP A 43 23.16 -31.85 7.49
N PHE A 44 24.01 -32.71 8.07
CA PHE A 44 23.73 -33.32 9.37
C PHE A 44 23.78 -32.27 10.49
N SER A 45 22.67 -32.07 11.19
CA SER A 45 22.51 -31.02 12.20
C SER A 45 22.09 -31.59 13.56
N HIS A 46 22.62 -31.05 14.67
CA HIS A 46 22.28 -31.48 16.03
C HIS A 46 21.37 -30.52 16.79
N SER A 47 21.36 -29.23 16.44
CA SER A 47 20.60 -28.22 17.17
C SER A 47 20.28 -27.01 16.29
N VAL A 48 19.15 -26.36 16.61
CA VAL A 48 18.76 -25.07 16.06
C VAL A 48 18.51 -24.08 17.20
N ALA A 49 18.92 -22.83 17.03
CA ALA A 49 18.56 -21.71 17.89
C ALA A 49 17.96 -20.59 17.04
N VAL A 50 17.05 -19.82 17.62
CA VAL A 50 16.36 -18.70 16.93
C VAL A 50 16.63 -17.39 17.67
N GLY A 51 16.90 -16.33 16.92
CA GLY A 51 17.18 -14.99 17.44
C GLY A 51 17.40 -14.01 16.30
N ASP A 52 17.24 -12.71 16.56
CA ASP A 52 17.58 -11.66 15.61
C ASP A 52 19.11 -11.50 15.57
N LEU A 53 19.73 -11.96 14.48
CA LEU A 53 21.18 -12.04 14.31
C LEU A 53 21.73 -10.95 13.39
N ASP A 54 20.90 -10.37 12.52
CA ASP A 54 21.28 -9.28 11.62
C ASP A 54 20.75 -7.89 12.02
N GLY A 55 19.87 -7.83 13.02
CA GLY A 55 19.35 -6.60 13.61
C GLY A 55 18.17 -5.99 12.88
N ASP A 56 17.47 -6.75 12.01
CA ASP A 56 16.30 -6.28 11.27
C ASP A 56 14.98 -6.42 12.03
N GLY A 57 15.01 -7.08 13.20
CA GLY A 57 13.87 -7.24 14.10
C GLY A 57 13.04 -8.49 13.86
N ASP A 58 13.37 -9.29 12.83
CA ASP A 58 12.80 -10.61 12.60
C ASP A 58 13.67 -11.72 13.23
N LEU A 59 13.09 -12.91 13.47
CA LEU A 59 13.83 -14.03 14.06
C LEU A 59 14.57 -14.83 12.99
N ASP A 60 15.89 -14.88 13.09
CA ASP A 60 16.76 -15.74 12.28
C ASP A 60 16.99 -17.10 12.92
N ALA A 61 17.49 -18.06 12.15
CA ALA A 61 17.85 -19.39 12.64
C ALA A 61 19.35 -19.68 12.51
N TRP A 62 19.96 -20.15 13.61
CA TRP A 62 21.31 -20.69 13.65
C TRP A 62 21.26 -22.22 13.76
N VAL A 63 21.94 -22.91 12.85
CA VAL A 63 21.97 -24.38 12.78
C VAL A 63 23.37 -24.90 13.10
N ALA A 64 23.45 -25.77 14.10
CA ALA A 64 24.68 -26.45 14.49
C ALA A 64 24.87 -27.72 13.68
N ASN A 65 25.76 -27.65 12.70
CA ASN A 65 26.09 -28.74 11.77
C ASN A 65 27.20 -29.63 12.34
N ASP A 66 27.18 -30.92 11.99
CA ASP A 66 28.18 -31.92 12.35
C ASP A 66 29.03 -32.29 11.16
N GLY A 67 30.36 -32.17 11.31
CA GLY A 67 31.30 -32.40 10.21
C GLY A 67 31.35 -31.30 9.15
N GLU A 68 30.35 -30.42 9.09
CA GLU A 68 30.26 -29.25 8.18
C GLU A 68 30.22 -27.92 8.95
N PRO A 69 30.47 -26.77 8.31
CA PRO A 69 30.32 -25.45 8.94
C PRO A 69 28.89 -25.21 9.42
N ASN A 70 28.74 -24.54 10.57
CA ASN A 70 27.43 -24.09 11.05
C ASN A 70 26.81 -23.07 10.08
N THR A 71 25.49 -23.12 9.94
CA THR A 71 24.74 -22.29 8.97
C THR A 71 23.83 -21.30 9.69
N MET A 72 23.83 -20.06 9.18
CA MET A 72 22.89 -19.02 9.57
C MET A 72 21.87 -18.83 8.45
N TRP A 73 20.59 -18.88 8.79
CA TRP A 73 19.46 -18.59 7.91
C TRP A 73 18.78 -17.31 8.39
N THR A 74 18.88 -16.24 7.59
CA THR A 74 18.21 -14.97 7.89
C THR A 74 16.76 -15.00 7.43
N ASN A 75 15.84 -14.60 8.31
CA ASN A 75 14.43 -14.52 7.97
C ASN A 75 14.14 -13.19 7.27
N VAL A 76 14.09 -13.22 5.94
CA VAL A 76 13.80 -12.02 5.16
C VAL A 76 12.31 -11.92 4.84
N VAL A 77 11.66 -10.83 5.27
CA VAL A 77 10.37 -10.42 4.73
C VAL A 77 10.59 -9.67 3.43
N GLN A 78 10.53 -10.42 2.33
CA GLN A 78 10.50 -9.80 1.00
C GLN A 78 9.14 -9.14 0.80
N GLY A 79 9.19 -7.92 0.27
CA GLY A 79 8.00 -7.14 -0.04
C GLY A 79 8.15 -6.42 -1.36
N ALA A 80 7.04 -5.90 -1.88
CA ALA A 80 7.03 -5.07 -3.07
C ALA A 80 7.82 -3.79 -2.79
N CYS A 81 8.94 -3.67 -3.49
CA CYS A 81 9.75 -2.47 -3.57
C CYS A 81 9.51 -1.81 -4.91
N CYS A 82 8.87 -0.64 -4.89
CA CYS A 82 8.58 0.11 -6.09
C CYS A 82 9.73 1.06 -6.41
N THR A 83 10.18 1.01 -7.65
CA THR A 83 11.16 1.91 -8.26
C THR A 83 10.59 2.42 -9.57
N GLU A 84 11.16 3.49 -10.15
CA GLU A 84 10.67 4.09 -11.40
C GLU A 84 10.39 3.02 -12.49
N GLY A 85 9.13 2.62 -12.62
CA GLY A 85 8.65 1.64 -13.60
C GLY A 85 8.86 0.15 -13.29
N ALA A 86 9.26 -0.23 -12.08
CA ALA A 86 9.44 -1.65 -11.72
C ALA A 86 9.11 -1.97 -10.26
N CYS A 87 8.42 -3.10 -10.06
CA CYS A 87 8.30 -3.76 -8.76
C CYS A 87 9.37 -4.83 -8.59
N LEU A 88 10.13 -4.75 -7.51
CA LEU A 88 11.12 -5.75 -7.11
C LEU A 88 10.72 -6.36 -5.77
N GLN A 89 10.87 -7.68 -5.61
CA GLN A 89 10.71 -8.34 -4.30
C GLN A 89 12.02 -8.24 -3.53
N LEU A 90 12.12 -7.24 -2.66
CA LEU A 90 13.31 -6.94 -1.86
C LEU A 90 12.95 -6.81 -0.39
N ASP A 91 13.93 -6.96 0.50
CA ASP A 91 13.77 -6.55 1.89
C ASP A 91 13.76 -5.01 2.03
N TYR A 92 13.30 -4.52 3.18
CA TYR A 92 13.17 -3.09 3.45
C TYR A 92 14.50 -2.31 3.31
N GLN A 93 15.60 -2.86 3.82
CA GLN A 93 16.91 -2.19 3.79
C GLN A 93 17.45 -2.11 2.37
N SER A 94 17.34 -3.20 1.60
CA SER A 94 17.73 -3.23 0.19
C SER A 94 16.88 -2.27 -0.64
N CYS A 95 15.58 -2.20 -0.39
CA CYS A 95 14.68 -1.29 -1.11
C CYS A 95 15.04 0.18 -0.89
N THR A 96 15.21 0.59 0.37
CA THR A 96 15.57 1.98 0.71
C THR A 96 16.98 2.35 0.24
N LYS A 97 17.90 1.38 0.20
CA LYS A 97 19.27 1.58 -0.29
C LYS A 97 19.35 1.88 -1.79
N ILE A 98 18.43 1.33 -2.59
CA ILE A 98 18.32 1.64 -4.03
C ILE A 98 17.44 2.86 -4.31
N GLY A 99 16.92 3.54 -3.28
CA GLY A 99 16.03 4.69 -3.42
C GLY A 99 14.58 4.32 -3.80
N GLY A 100 14.19 3.06 -3.60
CA GLY A 100 12.83 2.59 -3.84
C GLY A 100 11.88 2.85 -2.67
N THR A 101 10.58 2.79 -2.95
CA THR A 101 9.50 2.88 -1.96
C THR A 101 9.03 1.46 -1.59
N TYR A 102 9.23 1.07 -0.32
CA TYR A 102 8.80 -0.24 0.17
C TYR A 102 7.32 -0.21 0.56
N LEU A 103 6.49 -0.99 -0.14
CA LEU A 103 5.05 -1.12 0.11
C LEU A 103 4.68 -2.43 0.84
N GLY A 104 5.63 -3.35 0.99
CA GLY A 104 5.37 -4.70 1.51
C GLY A 104 4.56 -5.56 0.53
N GLY A 105 4.20 -6.78 0.90
CA GLY A 105 3.36 -7.65 0.06
C GLY A 105 4.03 -8.13 -1.25
N ASP A 106 3.25 -8.72 -2.16
CA ASP A 106 3.77 -9.32 -3.41
C ASP A 106 3.62 -8.35 -4.60
N CYS A 107 4.61 -8.30 -5.48
CA CYS A 107 4.60 -7.57 -6.75
C CYS A 107 3.50 -8.02 -7.72
N ALA A 108 2.94 -9.22 -7.53
CA ALA A 108 1.76 -9.67 -8.28
C ALA A 108 0.46 -8.97 -7.82
N SER A 109 0.45 -8.41 -6.61
CA SER A 109 -0.72 -7.79 -5.99
C SER A 109 -0.57 -6.29 -5.75
N VAL A 110 0.66 -5.83 -5.57
CA VAL A 110 0.99 -4.45 -5.31
C VAL A 110 1.24 -3.76 -6.63
N ASP A 111 0.46 -2.70 -6.87
CA ASP A 111 0.66 -1.83 -8.00
C ASP A 111 1.78 -0.82 -7.68
N CYS A 112 2.91 -0.97 -8.37
CA CYS A 112 4.09 -0.12 -8.22
C CYS A 112 4.13 1.01 -9.26
N ASP A 113 2.98 1.35 -9.83
CA ASP A 113 2.94 2.43 -10.80
C ASP A 113 3.13 3.79 -10.13
N ASP A 114 4.29 4.40 -10.38
CA ASP A 114 4.51 5.83 -10.17
C ASP A 114 3.77 6.68 -11.24
N SER A 115 3.11 6.06 -12.23
CA SER A 115 1.99 6.68 -12.93
C SER A 115 0.80 6.75 -11.95
N GLN A 116 0.83 7.79 -11.12
CA GLN A 116 -0.39 8.31 -10.53
C GLN A 116 -1.28 8.76 -11.67
N SER A 117 -2.09 7.85 -12.22
CA SER A 117 -3.24 8.14 -13.08
C SER A 117 -3.00 9.38 -13.96
N LEU A 118 -1.96 9.37 -14.79
CA LEU A 118 -1.66 10.53 -15.62
C LEU A 118 -2.93 10.80 -16.45
N GLY A 119 -3.47 11.99 -16.28
CA GLY A 119 -4.69 12.48 -16.90
C GLY A 119 -4.43 13.81 -17.59
N ALA A 120 -5.39 14.29 -18.34
CA ALA A 120 -5.27 15.58 -18.99
C ALA A 120 -5.60 16.70 -17.99
N CYS A 121 -4.66 17.61 -17.76
CA CYS A 121 -4.95 18.87 -17.09
C CYS A 121 -5.26 19.95 -18.12
N CYS A 122 -6.52 20.35 -18.21
CA CYS A 122 -6.99 21.36 -19.12
C CYS A 122 -6.97 22.72 -18.44
N VAL A 123 -6.11 23.64 -18.92
CA VAL A 123 -6.08 25.04 -18.51
C VAL A 123 -6.42 25.94 -19.70
N GLU A 124 -6.76 27.21 -19.45
CA GLU A 124 -7.12 28.14 -20.54
C GLU A 124 -6.02 28.31 -21.59
N SER A 125 -4.74 28.08 -21.22
CA SER A 125 -3.59 28.24 -22.12
C SER A 125 -3.17 26.97 -22.86
N GLY A 126 -3.75 25.81 -22.56
CA GLY A 126 -3.33 24.53 -23.14
C GLY A 126 -3.64 23.31 -22.28
N CYS A 127 -3.08 22.17 -22.65
CA CYS A 127 -3.20 20.93 -21.88
C CYS A 127 -1.86 20.22 -21.77
N ASP A 128 -1.62 19.64 -20.58
CA ASP A 128 -0.51 18.72 -20.31
C ASP A 128 -1.00 17.49 -19.53
N GLN A 129 -0.32 16.35 -19.73
CA GLN A 129 -0.58 15.14 -18.93
C GLN A 129 0.24 15.18 -17.63
N VAL A 130 -0.43 15.40 -16.50
CA VAL A 130 0.19 15.59 -15.18
C VAL A 130 -0.48 14.70 -14.12
N THR A 131 -0.53 15.09 -12.85
CA THR A 131 -1.35 14.39 -11.83
C THR A 131 -2.48 15.31 -11.36
N GLN A 132 -3.54 14.76 -10.76
CA GLN A 132 -4.68 15.57 -10.27
C GLN A 132 -4.22 16.70 -9.34
N THR A 133 -3.34 16.37 -8.39
CA THR A 133 -2.79 17.35 -7.44
C THR A 133 -1.96 18.44 -8.11
N THR A 134 -1.32 18.13 -9.25
CA THR A 134 -0.59 19.11 -10.05
C THR A 134 -1.56 19.99 -10.82
N CYS A 135 -2.62 19.41 -11.38
CA CYS A 135 -3.65 20.17 -12.09
C CYS A 135 -4.42 21.13 -11.18
N ASP A 136 -4.76 20.69 -9.97
CA ASP A 136 -5.43 21.53 -8.96
C ASP A 136 -4.61 22.78 -8.62
N LYS A 137 -3.27 22.66 -8.58
CA LYS A 137 -2.36 23.79 -8.35
C LYS A 137 -2.34 24.77 -9.52
N PHE A 138 -2.52 24.28 -10.75
CA PHE A 138 -2.66 25.12 -11.94
C PHE A 138 -4.07 25.70 -12.09
N GLY A 139 -5.03 25.27 -11.26
CA GLY A 139 -6.43 25.68 -11.35
C GLY A 139 -7.12 25.15 -12.61
N GLY A 140 -6.61 24.05 -13.17
CA GLY A 140 -7.15 23.41 -14.37
C GLY A 140 -8.27 22.43 -14.07
N ILE A 141 -8.96 21.99 -15.11
CA ILE A 141 -9.92 20.89 -15.05
C ILE A 141 -9.14 19.59 -15.25
N TRP A 142 -9.27 18.66 -14.30
CA TRP A 142 -8.62 17.36 -14.36
C TRP A 142 -9.53 16.31 -15.01
N LEU A 143 -9.01 15.61 -16.03
CA LEU A 143 -9.66 14.46 -16.66
C LEU A 143 -8.89 13.18 -16.33
N GLU A 144 -9.47 12.33 -15.48
CA GLU A 144 -8.87 11.06 -15.06
C GLU A 144 -8.66 10.12 -16.25
N GLY A 145 -7.41 9.73 -16.51
CA GLY A 145 -7.03 8.85 -17.62
C GLY A 145 -7.30 9.43 -19.02
N GLY A 146 -7.67 10.72 -19.12
CA GLY A 146 -7.98 11.39 -20.38
C GLY A 146 -6.74 11.85 -21.15
N ALA A 147 -6.87 12.00 -22.46
CA ALA A 147 -5.85 12.61 -23.31
C ALA A 147 -6.10 14.13 -23.44
N CYS A 148 -5.06 14.88 -23.81
CA CYS A 148 -5.21 16.32 -24.04
C CYS A 148 -6.16 16.67 -25.19
N ASP A 149 -6.43 15.72 -26.09
CA ASP A 149 -7.42 15.87 -27.14
C ASP A 149 -8.87 15.91 -26.59
N ASP A 150 -9.08 15.41 -25.36
CA ASP A 150 -10.39 15.38 -24.68
C ASP A 150 -10.69 16.68 -23.91
N CYS A 151 -9.74 17.63 -23.89
CA CYS A 151 -9.93 18.89 -23.18
C CYS A 151 -11.02 19.76 -23.83
N PRO A 152 -11.88 20.42 -23.03
CA PRO A 152 -12.79 21.44 -23.53
C PRO A 152 -12.01 22.54 -24.26
N LYS A 153 -12.27 22.69 -25.56
CA LYS A 153 -11.59 23.69 -26.39
C LYS A 153 -12.21 25.06 -26.17
N ASN A 154 -11.60 25.87 -25.31
CA ASN A 154 -11.98 27.28 -25.19
C ASN A 154 -11.23 28.09 -26.25
N CYS A 155 -11.80 28.17 -27.45
CA CYS A 155 -11.28 29.07 -28.47
C CYS A 155 -11.74 30.49 -28.15
N ARG A 156 -10.83 31.46 -28.02
CA ARG A 156 -11.17 32.86 -27.66
C ARG A 156 -12.18 33.54 -28.61
N ALA A 157 -12.34 33.01 -29.83
CA ALA A 157 -13.25 33.51 -30.84
C ALA A 157 -14.51 32.63 -31.02
N ASP A 158 -14.67 31.58 -30.21
CA ASP A 158 -15.92 30.84 -30.08
C ASP A 158 -16.82 31.63 -29.13
N LEU A 159 -17.71 32.43 -29.70
CA LEU A 159 -18.57 33.35 -28.98
C LEU A 159 -19.90 32.72 -28.60
N ASN A 160 -20.31 31.66 -29.31
CA ASN A 160 -21.52 30.90 -29.02
C ASN A 160 -21.27 29.68 -28.11
N HIS A 161 -20.01 29.38 -27.79
CA HIS A 161 -19.51 28.26 -26.98
C HIS A 161 -19.88 26.87 -27.55
N ASP A 162 -19.90 26.71 -28.86
CA ASP A 162 -20.20 25.42 -29.52
C ASP A 162 -18.95 24.54 -29.75
N GLY A 163 -17.77 25.03 -29.39
CA GLY A 163 -16.49 24.36 -29.51
C GLY A 163 -15.80 24.55 -30.87
N ASN A 164 -16.40 25.31 -31.79
CA ASN A 164 -15.84 25.67 -33.09
C ASN A 164 -15.70 27.18 -33.23
N VAL A 165 -14.86 27.63 -34.16
CA VAL A 165 -14.81 29.04 -34.59
C VAL A 165 -15.25 29.07 -36.04
N ASP A 166 -16.52 29.39 -36.28
CA ASP A 166 -17.13 29.37 -37.60
C ASP A 166 -18.00 30.60 -37.91
N GLY A 167 -18.81 30.52 -38.96
CA GLY A 167 -19.66 31.63 -39.40
C GLY A 167 -20.69 32.07 -38.36
N GLN A 168 -21.03 31.22 -37.40
CA GLN A 168 -21.96 31.52 -36.31
C GLN A 168 -21.34 32.47 -35.28
N ASP A 169 -20.05 32.32 -34.99
CA ASP A 169 -19.32 33.23 -34.11
C ASP A 169 -19.16 34.60 -34.74
N LEU A 170 -18.85 34.62 -36.04
CA LEU A 170 -18.81 35.86 -36.79
C LEU A 170 -20.18 36.56 -36.84
N ALA A 171 -21.27 35.78 -36.92
CA ALA A 171 -22.62 36.32 -36.91
C ALA A 171 -22.95 37.04 -35.60
N ILE A 172 -22.43 36.58 -34.45
CA ILE A 172 -22.57 37.29 -33.17
C ILE A 172 -21.91 38.66 -33.24
N ILE A 173 -20.65 38.74 -33.68
CA ILE A 173 -19.92 40.01 -33.82
C ILE A 173 -20.64 40.95 -34.80
N LEU A 174 -21.14 40.42 -35.91
CA LEU A 174 -21.86 41.21 -36.91
C LEU A 174 -23.23 41.68 -36.42
N SER A 175 -23.90 40.91 -35.56
CA SER A 175 -25.22 41.27 -35.04
C SER A 175 -25.18 42.47 -34.10
N ASP A 176 -24.08 42.64 -33.36
CA ASP A 176 -23.88 43.75 -32.44
C ASP A 176 -23.14 44.94 -33.08
N TRP A 177 -22.75 44.82 -34.36
CA TRP A 177 -21.94 45.82 -35.02
C TRP A 177 -22.70 47.13 -35.20
N GLY A 178 -22.28 48.16 -34.46
CA GLY A 178 -22.87 49.50 -34.53
C GLY A 178 -24.10 49.69 -33.65
N LEU A 179 -24.42 48.74 -32.77
CA LEU A 179 -25.41 48.95 -31.71
C LEU A 179 -24.85 49.91 -30.63
N PRO A 180 -25.66 50.86 -30.13
CA PRO A 180 -25.26 51.72 -29.02
C PRO A 180 -25.17 50.92 -27.71
N CYS A 181 -24.17 51.18 -26.88
CA CYS A 181 -24.04 50.52 -25.59
C CYS A 181 -25.06 51.09 -24.58
N GLY A 182 -25.99 50.25 -24.09
CA GLY A 182 -26.81 50.50 -22.89
C GLY A 182 -28.27 50.92 -23.10
N GLU A 183 -29.12 49.97 -23.48
CA GLU A 183 -30.58 50.01 -23.17
C GLU A 183 -30.96 48.88 -22.23
#